data_AF-A0A1N6PQ75-F1
#
_entry.id   AF-A0A1N6PQ75-F1
#
_cell.length_a   1.000
_cell.length_b   1.000
_cell.length_c   1.000
_cell.angle_alpha   90.00
_cell.angle_beta   90.00
_cell.angle_gamma   90.00
#
_symmetry.space_group_name_H-M   'P 1'
#
loop_
_entity.id
_entity.type
_entity.pdbx_description
1 polymer ?
#
loop_
_entity_poly.entity_id
_entity_poly.type
_entity_poly.pdbx_seq_one_letter_code
_entity_poly.pdbx_strand_id
1 'polypeptide(L)'
;MFIDDLAGPDIVVIDDTEREVKSLLEALGERGINTEYIKVDLAGNMPEHKPINSFKLMFLDLNYNTGIGSTFDAEYCAELVSRIVPKDKQYYLVTWSKDVDKTESVVEVLREYNVAPVKYSSKLKEKYRTGDDTYNIDVLLEELNNEFNKIIKLDEFYGEIIEIDENSILVNCLLNEEKGVYQIRKFDLIPFTDYISLEVGAIILIRSTTKPGSRLFEFFNESNDKKELFKKPNYFEGLDNSRFFTEK
;
A
#
# COMPACT_ATOMS: atom_id res chain seq x y z
N MET A 1 -3.29 11.14 -5.15
CA MET A 1 -4.28 11.28 -4.07
C MET A 1 -4.15 10.04 -3.20
N PHE A 2 -3.46 10.12 -2.05
CA PHE A 2 -3.21 9.00 -1.12
C PHE A 2 -3.87 9.33 0.20
N ILE A 3 -3.69 10.57 0.66
CA ILE A 3 -4.31 11.12 1.86
C ILE A 3 -5.81 11.34 1.64
N ASP A 4 -6.27 11.75 0.46
CA ASP A 4 -7.72 11.91 0.21
C ASP A 4 -8.42 10.58 -0.16
N ASP A 5 -7.65 9.50 -0.38
CA ASP A 5 -8.17 8.12 -0.50
C ASP A 5 -8.33 7.44 0.90
N LEU A 6 -7.98 8.15 1.99
CA LEU A 6 -8.14 7.67 3.38
C LEU A 6 -9.60 7.83 3.82
N ALA A 7 -10.34 6.72 3.85
CA ALA A 7 -11.66 6.63 4.49
C ALA A 7 -11.60 5.74 5.75
N GLY A 8 -11.62 6.34 6.95
CA GLY A 8 -11.59 5.65 8.26
C GLY A 8 -10.53 6.22 9.24
N PRO A 9 -10.38 5.69 10.48
CA PRO A 9 -9.34 6.13 11.41
C PRO A 9 -7.99 5.55 11.01
N ASP A 10 -7.28 6.39 10.26
CA ASP A 10 -6.23 6.06 9.30
C ASP A 10 -4.83 6.51 9.75
N ILE A 11 -4.70 7.40 10.75
CA ILE A 11 -3.41 8.01 11.12
C ILE A 11 -3.13 7.89 12.61
N VAL A 12 -1.91 7.43 12.95
CA VAL A 12 -1.34 7.47 14.31
C VAL A 12 -0.25 8.55 14.37
N VAL A 13 -0.19 9.32 15.45
CA VAL A 13 0.87 10.31 15.69
C VAL A 13 1.53 9.99 17.02
N ILE A 14 2.84 9.76 17.02
CA ILE A 14 3.66 9.53 18.21
C ILE A 14 4.61 10.71 18.36
N ASP A 15 4.44 11.49 19.43
CA ASP A 15 5.22 12.71 19.69
C ASP A 15 5.22 13.03 21.19
N ASP A 16 6.27 13.66 21.70
CA ASP A 16 6.39 14.01 23.11
C ASP A 16 5.59 15.28 23.50
N THR A 17 5.30 16.13 22.52
CA THR A 17 4.80 17.47 22.72
C THR A 17 3.54 17.72 21.88
N GLU A 18 2.39 17.63 22.54
CA GLU A 18 1.07 17.90 21.92
C GLU A 18 1.00 19.26 21.20
N ARG A 19 1.71 20.28 21.71
CA ARG A 19 1.78 21.58 21.06
C ARG A 19 2.39 21.53 19.66
N GLU A 20 3.46 20.75 19.46
CA GLU A 20 4.15 20.68 18.17
C GLU A 20 3.30 19.95 17.12
N VAL A 21 2.47 18.99 17.55
CA VAL A 21 1.57 18.25 16.64
C VAL A 21 0.19 18.87 16.49
N LYS A 22 -0.15 19.91 17.27
CA LYS A 22 -1.48 20.49 17.27
C LYS A 22 -1.95 20.92 15.88
N SER A 23 -1.12 21.64 15.12
CA SER A 23 -1.46 22.05 13.75
C SER A 23 -1.72 20.85 12.83
N LEU A 24 -0.99 19.73 13.02
CA LEU A 24 -1.20 18.50 12.26
C LEU A 24 -2.56 17.88 12.59
N LEU A 25 -2.87 17.75 13.88
CA LEU A 25 -4.14 17.16 14.34
C LEU A 25 -5.35 17.99 13.87
N GLU A 26 -5.27 19.32 13.96
CA GLU A 26 -6.33 20.23 13.49
C GLU A 26 -6.54 20.09 11.97
N ALA A 27 -5.46 20.15 11.18
CA ALA A 27 -5.53 20.04 9.73
C ALA A 27 -6.07 18.67 9.25
N LEU A 28 -5.76 17.59 9.96
CA LEU A 28 -6.31 16.26 9.69
C LEU A 28 -7.79 16.19 10.07
N GLY A 29 -8.16 16.76 11.22
CA GLY A 29 -9.54 16.82 11.70
C GLY A 29 -10.47 17.60 10.77
N GLU A 30 -10.01 18.74 10.23
CA GLU A 30 -10.75 19.54 9.24
C GLU A 30 -11.05 18.77 7.94
N ARG A 31 -10.21 17.78 7.61
CA ARG A 31 -10.39 16.88 6.46
C ARG A 31 -11.24 15.65 6.77
N GLY A 32 -11.76 15.54 8.00
CA GLY A 32 -12.52 14.37 8.45
C GLY A 32 -11.66 13.13 8.68
N ILE A 33 -10.34 13.29 8.81
CA ILE A 33 -9.42 12.17 9.05
C ILE A 33 -9.31 11.93 10.55
N ASN A 34 -9.79 10.78 11.00
CA ASN A 34 -9.66 10.38 12.38
C ASN A 34 -8.21 10.04 12.70
N THR A 35 -7.68 10.69 13.75
CA THR A 35 -6.27 10.60 14.14
C THR A 35 -6.14 10.17 15.59
N GLU A 36 -5.21 9.26 15.88
CA GLU A 36 -4.90 8.82 17.24
C GLU A 36 -3.53 9.36 17.65
N TYR A 37 -3.53 10.31 18.59
CA TYR A 37 -2.30 10.89 19.15
C TYR A 37 -1.87 10.10 20.39
N ILE A 38 -0.64 9.63 20.39
CA ILE A 38 -0.03 8.93 21.51
C ILE A 38 1.15 9.75 22.01
N LYS A 39 0.97 10.34 23.20
CA LYS A 39 2.02 11.07 23.87
C LYS A 39 3.04 10.12 24.48
N VAL A 40 4.32 10.34 24.16
CA VAL A 40 5.44 9.62 24.77
C VAL A 40 6.20 10.60 25.63
N ASP A 41 6.34 10.35 26.93
CA ASP A 41 7.08 11.28 27.77
C ASP A 41 8.60 11.23 27.49
N LEU A 42 9.33 12.28 27.90
CA LEU A 42 10.79 12.33 27.77
C LEU A 42 11.49 11.22 28.57
N ALA A 43 10.85 10.68 29.62
CA ALA A 43 11.36 9.54 30.40
C ALA A 43 11.14 8.20 29.69
N GLY A 44 10.50 8.22 28.53
CA GLY A 44 10.21 7.10 27.66
C GLY A 44 9.00 6.24 28.03
N ASN A 45 8.14 6.73 28.93
CA ASN A 45 6.87 6.08 29.19
C ASN A 45 5.86 6.44 28.10
N MET A 46 5.50 5.41 27.36
CA MET A 46 4.31 5.39 26.53
C MET A 46 3.17 4.76 27.35
N PRO A 47 1.96 5.35 27.37
CA PRO A 47 0.80 4.72 27.99
C PRO A 47 0.58 3.30 27.43
N GLU A 48 0.10 2.37 28.26
CA GLU A 48 -0.29 1.05 27.76
C GLU A 48 -1.35 1.20 26.68
N HIS A 49 -1.07 0.62 25.51
CA HIS A 49 -1.92 0.69 24.36
C HIS A 49 -2.08 -0.67 23.70
N LYS A 50 -3.26 -0.95 23.15
CA LYS A 50 -3.47 -2.15 22.34
C LYS A 50 -2.98 -1.90 20.91
N PRO A 51 -2.49 -2.91 20.19
CA PRO A 51 -2.16 -2.73 18.77
C PRO A 51 -3.36 -2.18 17.97
N ILE A 52 -3.10 -1.21 17.10
CA ILE A 52 -4.12 -0.52 16.32
C ILE A 52 -4.18 -1.17 14.94
N ASN A 53 -5.30 -1.80 14.57
CA ASN A 53 -5.41 -2.51 13.29
C ASN A 53 -5.86 -1.63 12.12
N SER A 54 -6.57 -0.52 12.40
CA SER A 54 -7.26 0.27 11.38
C SER A 54 -6.39 1.31 10.68
N PHE A 55 -5.25 1.71 11.26
CA PHE A 55 -4.44 2.80 10.72
C PHE A 55 -3.69 2.39 9.43
N LYS A 56 -3.32 3.38 8.61
CA LYS A 56 -2.56 3.24 7.36
C LYS A 56 -1.29 4.08 7.35
N LEU A 57 -1.24 5.17 8.11
CA LEU A 57 -0.11 6.11 8.17
C LEU A 57 0.27 6.38 9.63
N MET A 58 1.57 6.48 9.90
CA MET A 58 2.10 6.83 11.20
C MET A 58 3.03 8.03 11.08
N PHE A 59 2.82 9.06 11.88
CA PHE A 59 3.81 10.10 12.15
C PHE A 59 4.58 9.73 13.41
N LEU A 60 5.91 9.76 13.33
CA LEU A 60 6.81 9.46 14.43
C LEU A 60 7.77 10.63 14.61
N ASP A 61 7.78 11.23 15.79
CA ASP A 61 8.93 12.01 16.23
C ASP A 61 10.02 11.08 16.80
N LEU A 62 11.27 11.39 16.51
CA LEU A 62 12.41 10.63 16.97
C LEU A 62 12.76 11.06 18.39
N ASN A 63 12.47 10.19 19.34
CA ASN A 63 12.74 10.43 20.75
C ASN A 63 14.13 9.94 21.13
N TYR A 64 14.78 10.71 22.01
CA TYR A 64 16.09 10.39 22.57
C TYR A 64 15.93 9.77 23.94
N ASN A 65 16.76 8.78 24.24
CA ASN A 65 16.79 8.15 25.55
C ASN A 65 17.27 9.19 26.60
N THR A 66 16.65 9.23 27.78
CA THR A 66 16.99 10.25 28.78
C THR A 66 18.28 9.89 29.53
N GLY A 67 19.37 10.59 29.21
CA GLY A 67 20.64 10.49 29.92
C GLY A 67 21.55 11.69 29.63
N ILE A 68 22.39 12.10 30.59
CA ILE A 68 23.39 13.16 30.35
C ILE A 68 24.38 12.63 29.31
N GLY A 69 24.41 13.24 28.12
CA GLY A 69 25.21 12.76 26.98
C GLY A 69 24.51 11.71 26.10
N SER A 70 23.18 11.62 26.17
CA SER A 70 22.36 10.66 25.42
C SER A 70 22.65 10.67 23.92
N THR A 71 23.09 9.54 23.40
CA THR A 71 23.14 9.26 21.97
C THR A 71 21.75 8.86 21.47
N PHE A 72 21.48 9.12 20.20
CA PHE A 72 20.28 8.62 19.54
C PHE A 72 20.18 7.09 19.67
N ASP A 73 18.98 6.59 19.97
CA ASP A 73 18.70 5.16 20.18
C ASP A 73 17.56 4.73 19.23
N ALA A 74 17.93 3.99 18.19
CA ALA A 74 17.00 3.50 17.18
C ALA A 74 16.08 2.40 17.72
N GLU A 75 16.60 1.55 18.62
CA GLU A 75 15.82 0.45 19.21
C GLU A 75 14.67 1.00 20.03
N TYR A 76 14.94 2.07 20.80
CA TYR A 76 13.92 2.73 21.58
C TYR A 76 12.74 3.23 20.72
N CYS A 77 13.02 3.94 19.62
CA CYS A 77 11.97 4.38 18.69
C CYS A 77 11.24 3.19 18.03
N ALA A 78 11.97 2.14 17.65
CA ALA A 78 11.38 0.96 17.04
C ALA A 78 10.48 0.18 18.03
N GLU A 79 10.84 0.16 19.31
CA GLU A 79 10.05 -0.46 20.37
C GLU A 79 8.69 0.25 20.52
N LEU A 80 8.68 1.59 20.55
CA LEU A 80 7.45 2.38 20.60
C LEU A 80 6.48 2.04 19.46
N VAL A 81 7.02 1.96 18.24
CA VAL A 81 6.24 1.57 17.06
C VAL A 81 5.75 0.13 17.19
N SER A 82 6.60 -0.81 17.61
CA SER A 82 6.25 -2.24 17.71
C SER A 82 5.12 -2.54 18.70
N ARG A 83 4.91 -1.67 19.72
CA ARG A 83 3.79 -1.77 20.66
C ARG A 83 2.45 -1.43 20.01
N ILE A 84 2.48 -0.65 18.94
CA ILE A 84 1.28 -0.15 18.24
C ILE A 84 0.98 -0.94 16.98
N VAL A 85 2.01 -1.33 16.24
CA VAL A 85 1.86 -2.00 14.94
C VAL A 85 1.66 -3.50 15.16
N PRO A 86 0.50 -4.07 14.76
CA PRO A 86 0.32 -5.52 14.73
C PRO A 86 1.34 -6.18 13.79
N LYS A 87 1.71 -7.44 14.07
CA LYS A 87 2.53 -8.21 13.14
C LYS A 87 1.89 -8.25 11.75
N ASP A 88 2.72 -8.18 10.71
CA ASP A 88 2.34 -8.21 9.29
C ASP A 88 1.42 -7.06 8.83
N LYS A 89 1.16 -6.06 9.68
CA LYS A 89 0.39 -4.89 9.30
C LYS A 89 1.14 -4.06 8.27
N GLN A 90 0.48 -3.80 7.15
CA GLN A 90 0.98 -2.86 6.15
C GLN A 90 0.60 -1.42 6.53
N TYR A 91 1.60 -0.55 6.58
CA TYR A 91 1.45 0.87 6.88
C TYR A 91 2.58 1.70 6.26
N TYR A 92 2.40 3.01 6.29
CA TYR A 92 3.38 4.01 5.89
C TYR A 92 3.92 4.74 7.11
N LEU A 93 5.20 5.03 7.13
CA LEU A 93 5.85 5.79 8.21
C LEU A 93 6.29 7.17 7.71
N VAL A 94 6.03 8.20 8.50
CA VAL A 94 6.57 9.54 8.31
C VAL A 94 7.33 9.89 9.57
N THR A 95 8.65 9.88 9.47
CA THR A 95 9.49 10.44 10.52
C THR A 95 9.43 11.96 10.39
N TRP A 96 8.73 12.61 11.29
CA TRP A 96 8.59 14.07 11.31
C TRP A 96 9.33 14.60 12.52
N SER A 97 10.61 14.91 12.32
CA SER A 97 11.54 15.19 13.43
C SER A 97 12.60 16.22 13.03
N LYS A 98 13.44 16.62 13.98
CA LYS A 98 14.63 17.47 13.76
C LYS A 98 15.79 16.68 13.17
N ASP A 99 15.90 15.38 13.49
CA ASP A 99 17.03 14.52 13.12
C ASP A 99 16.64 13.47 12.07
N VAL A 100 16.20 13.95 10.91
CA VAL A 100 15.69 13.11 9.82
C VAL A 100 16.70 12.07 9.32
N ASP A 101 18.00 12.32 9.47
CA ASP A 101 19.09 11.42 9.06
C ASP A 101 19.10 10.10 9.85
N LYS A 102 18.45 10.05 11.01
CA LYS A 102 18.34 8.85 11.85
C LYS A 102 17.22 7.89 11.45
N THR A 103 16.36 8.29 10.52
CA THR A 103 15.19 7.49 10.11
C THR A 103 15.56 6.08 9.65
N GLU A 104 16.61 5.95 8.84
CA GLU A 104 17.01 4.65 8.28
C GLU A 104 17.33 3.64 9.39
N SER A 105 18.06 4.07 10.42
CA SER A 105 18.42 3.21 11.55
C SER A 105 17.21 2.69 12.32
N VAL A 106 16.16 3.49 12.47
CA VAL A 106 14.90 3.03 13.09
C VAL A 106 14.21 1.99 12.21
N VAL A 107 14.17 2.23 10.89
CA VAL A 107 13.54 1.30 9.93
C VAL A 107 14.28 -0.04 9.87
N GLU A 108 15.61 -0.03 9.99
CA GLU A 108 16.42 -1.24 10.08
C GLU A 108 16.02 -2.09 11.28
N VAL A 109 15.89 -1.49 12.48
CA VAL A 109 15.44 -2.23 13.68
C VAL A 109 13.99 -2.71 13.53
N LEU A 110 13.10 -1.91 12.96
CA LEU A 110 11.71 -2.33 12.68
C LEU A 110 11.63 -3.55 11.76
N ARG A 111 12.61 -3.70 10.85
CA ARG A 111 12.72 -4.88 9.98
C ARG A 111 13.08 -6.13 10.77
N GLU A 112 13.98 -6.00 11.75
CA GLU A 112 14.33 -7.09 12.67
C GLU A 112 13.13 -7.51 13.52
N TYR A 113 12.29 -6.56 13.90
CA TYR A 113 11.06 -6.80 14.67
C TYR A 113 9.88 -7.34 13.82
N ASN A 114 10.06 -7.48 12.49
CA ASN A 114 9.01 -7.85 11.53
C ASN A 114 7.78 -6.91 11.57
N VAL A 115 8.03 -5.63 11.78
CA VAL A 115 7.00 -4.56 11.78
C VAL A 115 7.45 -3.37 10.93
N ALA A 116 8.30 -3.59 9.92
CA ALA A 116 8.76 -2.52 9.04
C ALA A 116 7.62 -1.92 8.20
N PRO A 117 7.64 -0.59 7.96
CA PRO A 117 6.67 0.04 7.08
C PRO A 117 6.89 -0.40 5.63
N VAL A 118 5.81 -0.40 4.84
CA VAL A 118 5.89 -0.67 3.40
C VAL A 118 6.70 0.41 2.68
N LYS A 119 6.57 1.65 3.15
CA LYS A 119 7.34 2.80 2.69
C LYS A 119 7.43 3.81 3.81
N TYR A 120 8.55 4.54 3.86
CA TYR A 120 8.77 5.60 4.83
C TYR A 120 9.24 6.88 4.13
N SER A 121 9.06 8.00 4.83
CA SER A 121 9.57 9.31 4.43
C SER A 121 10.08 10.06 5.66
N SER A 122 11.12 10.86 5.49
CA SER A 122 11.70 11.68 6.55
C SER A 122 11.47 13.15 6.24
N LYS A 123 10.80 13.87 7.13
CA LYS A 123 10.39 15.26 6.96
C LYS A 123 10.92 16.10 8.12
N LEU A 124 11.69 17.13 7.80
CA LEU A 124 12.27 18.02 8.79
C LEU A 124 11.19 18.98 9.32
N LYS A 125 10.89 18.97 10.64
CA LYS A 125 9.88 19.87 11.24
C LYS A 125 10.09 21.34 10.86
N GLU A 126 11.33 21.80 10.93
CA GLU A 126 11.73 23.18 10.63
C GLU A 126 11.41 23.63 9.19
N LYS A 127 11.33 22.69 8.23
CA LYS A 127 10.99 23.01 6.84
C LYS A 127 9.57 23.57 6.71
N TYR A 128 8.66 23.16 7.60
CA TYR A 128 7.24 23.53 7.55
C TYR A 128 6.89 24.58 8.58
N ARG A 129 7.83 25.02 9.43
CA ARG A 129 7.57 25.95 10.53
C ARG A 129 7.13 27.32 9.99
N THR A 130 6.00 27.82 10.48
CA THR A 130 5.46 29.16 10.18
C THR A 130 5.44 30.08 11.40
N GLY A 131 5.69 29.55 12.60
CA GLY A 131 5.73 30.26 13.87
C GLY A 131 6.36 29.41 14.97
N ASP A 132 6.21 29.79 16.24
CA ASP A 132 6.87 29.11 17.37
C ASP A 132 6.42 27.64 17.52
N ASP A 133 5.15 27.32 17.27
CA ASP A 133 4.60 25.95 17.30
C ASP A 133 3.57 25.71 16.16
N THR A 134 3.64 26.50 15.10
CA THR A 134 2.71 26.37 13.97
C THR A 134 3.45 25.92 12.73
N TYR A 135 2.82 25.04 11.96
CA TYR A 135 3.41 24.43 10.77
C TYR A 135 2.46 24.51 9.57
N ASN A 136 3.02 24.65 8.38
CA ASN A 136 2.28 24.56 7.12
C ASN A 136 2.04 23.08 6.77
N ILE A 137 0.99 22.52 7.35
CA ILE A 137 0.64 21.11 7.20
C ILE A 137 0.16 20.79 5.79
N ASP A 138 -0.47 21.73 5.09
CA ASP A 138 -0.95 21.50 3.72
C ASP A 138 0.21 21.14 2.78
N VAL A 139 1.33 21.88 2.89
CA VAL A 139 2.55 21.59 2.12
C VAL A 139 3.16 20.24 2.52
N LEU A 140 3.18 19.92 3.81
CA LEU A 140 3.65 18.61 4.29
C LEU A 140 2.83 17.46 3.67
N LEU A 141 1.49 17.55 3.74
CA LEU A 141 0.59 16.53 3.23
C LEU A 141 0.66 16.44 1.70
N GLU A 142 0.79 17.55 0.98
CA GLU A 142 0.98 17.56 -0.48
C GLU A 142 2.27 16.84 -0.88
N GLU A 143 3.38 17.12 -0.21
CA GLU A 143 4.65 16.45 -0.47
C GLU A 143 4.59 14.95 -0.19
N LEU A 144 3.98 14.56 0.93
CA LEU A 144 3.77 13.15 1.27
C LEU A 144 2.88 12.45 0.25
N ASN A 145 1.82 13.13 -0.21
CA ASN A 145 0.98 12.66 -1.30
C ASN A 145 1.82 12.42 -2.55
N ASN A 146 2.65 13.36 -2.97
CA ASN A 146 3.49 13.20 -4.16
C ASN A 146 4.52 12.07 -4.03
N GLU A 147 5.02 11.84 -2.81
CA GLU A 147 6.01 10.81 -2.54
C GLU A 147 5.40 9.40 -2.48
N PHE A 148 4.24 9.25 -1.83
CA PHE A 148 3.57 7.96 -1.65
C PHE A 148 2.66 7.58 -2.82
N ASN A 149 2.10 8.55 -3.56
CA ASN A 149 1.29 8.29 -4.76
C ASN A 149 2.08 7.94 -6.03
N LYS A 150 3.40 7.78 -5.97
CA LYS A 150 4.13 7.30 -7.14
C LYS A 150 3.60 5.92 -7.51
N ILE A 151 2.80 5.88 -8.59
CA ILE A 151 2.38 4.65 -9.25
C ILE A 151 3.65 3.86 -9.54
N ILE A 152 3.82 2.74 -8.84
CA ILE A 152 5.03 1.91 -8.99
C ILE A 152 4.97 1.23 -10.35
N LYS A 153 3.77 0.80 -10.75
CA LYS A 153 3.55 0.08 -12.00
C LYS A 153 2.09 0.19 -12.42
N LEU A 154 1.86 0.54 -13.68
CA LEU A 154 0.58 0.40 -14.35
C LEU A 154 0.75 -0.70 -15.39
N ASP A 155 0.02 -1.80 -15.23
CA ASP A 155 -0.01 -2.88 -16.20
C ASP A 155 -1.41 -2.94 -16.82
N GLU A 156 -1.47 -3.07 -18.14
CA GLU A 156 -2.71 -3.37 -18.86
C GLU A 156 -2.52 -4.69 -19.60
N PHE A 157 -3.47 -5.60 -19.42
CA PHE A 157 -3.46 -6.90 -20.09
C PHE A 157 -4.86 -7.41 -20.31
N TYR A 158 -5.03 -8.22 -21.35
CA TYR A 158 -6.30 -8.87 -21.65
C TYR A 158 -6.48 -10.12 -20.80
N GLY A 159 -7.73 -10.45 -20.52
CA GLY A 159 -8.12 -11.70 -19.87
C GLY A 159 -9.34 -12.33 -20.55
N GLU A 160 -9.33 -13.65 -20.68
CA GLU A 160 -10.50 -14.43 -21.08
C GLU A 160 -11.14 -15.06 -19.84
N ILE A 161 -12.44 -14.85 -19.64
CA ILE A 161 -13.19 -15.53 -18.57
C ILE A 161 -13.30 -17.01 -18.95
N ILE A 162 -12.72 -17.90 -18.15
CA ILE A 162 -12.72 -19.34 -18.44
C ILE A 162 -13.74 -20.10 -17.60
N GLU A 163 -14.09 -19.59 -16.42
CA GLU A 163 -15.02 -20.21 -15.49
C GLU A 163 -15.66 -19.16 -14.59
N ILE A 164 -16.94 -19.38 -14.25
CA ILE A 164 -17.72 -18.51 -13.36
C ILE A 164 -18.31 -19.41 -12.27
N ASP A 165 -17.91 -19.15 -11.03
CA ASP A 165 -18.43 -19.77 -9.82
C ASP A 165 -19.46 -18.84 -9.15
N GLU A 166 -20.11 -19.32 -8.07
CA GLU A 166 -21.09 -18.54 -7.29
C GLU A 166 -20.54 -17.20 -6.76
N ASN A 167 -19.25 -17.12 -6.41
CA ASN A 167 -18.66 -15.93 -5.77
C ASN A 167 -17.39 -15.41 -6.47
N SER A 168 -16.99 -16.02 -7.58
CA SER A 168 -15.70 -15.73 -8.19
C SER A 168 -15.67 -16.09 -9.66
N ILE A 169 -14.73 -15.51 -10.39
CA ILE A 169 -14.43 -15.89 -11.76
C ILE A 169 -12.97 -16.31 -11.88
N LEU A 170 -12.71 -17.27 -12.77
CA LEU A 170 -11.37 -17.58 -13.25
C LEU A 170 -11.16 -16.89 -14.59
N VAL A 171 -10.04 -16.18 -14.69
CA VAL A 171 -9.66 -15.44 -15.88
C VAL A 171 -8.27 -15.88 -16.32
N ASN A 172 -8.14 -16.27 -17.58
CA ASN A 172 -6.85 -16.53 -18.21
C ASN A 172 -6.26 -15.20 -18.69
N CYS A 173 -5.27 -14.66 -17.99
CA CYS A 173 -4.68 -13.35 -18.26
C CYS A 173 -3.46 -13.46 -19.19
N LEU A 174 -3.43 -12.71 -20.29
CA LEU A 174 -2.27 -12.59 -21.19
C LEU A 174 -1.31 -11.51 -20.66
N LEU A 175 -0.30 -11.91 -19.88
CA LEU A 175 0.62 -10.98 -19.23
C LEU A 175 1.72 -10.43 -20.17
N ASN A 176 2.01 -11.15 -21.26
CA ASN A 176 2.97 -10.72 -22.26
C ASN A 176 2.54 -11.25 -23.63
N GLU A 177 2.06 -10.34 -24.49
CA GLU A 177 1.57 -10.66 -25.84
C GLU A 177 2.68 -11.21 -26.75
N GLU A 178 3.86 -10.57 -26.77
CA GLU A 178 4.98 -10.97 -27.62
C GLU A 178 5.50 -12.39 -27.31
N LYS A 179 5.50 -12.76 -26.03
CA LYS A 179 6.00 -14.06 -25.55
C LYS A 179 4.88 -15.09 -25.39
N GLY A 180 3.62 -14.71 -25.54
CA GLY A 180 2.46 -15.57 -25.27
C GLY A 180 2.48 -16.12 -23.84
N VAL A 181 2.76 -15.27 -22.84
CA VAL A 181 2.78 -15.70 -21.43
C VAL A 181 1.41 -15.48 -20.81
N TYR A 182 0.79 -16.57 -20.38
CA TYR A 182 -0.53 -16.56 -19.76
C TYR A 182 -0.46 -16.93 -18.29
N GLN A 183 -1.36 -16.37 -17.48
CA GLN A 183 -1.55 -16.75 -16.09
C GLN A 183 -3.04 -16.80 -15.75
N ILE A 184 -3.50 -17.93 -15.24
CA ILE A 184 -4.85 -18.05 -14.70
C ILE A 184 -4.91 -17.35 -13.33
N ARG A 185 -5.88 -16.46 -13.14
CA ARG A 185 -6.12 -15.74 -11.90
C ARG A 185 -7.58 -15.86 -11.49
N LYS A 186 -7.80 -15.93 -10.17
CA LYS A 186 -9.12 -15.94 -9.55
C LYS A 186 -9.44 -14.54 -9.03
N PHE A 187 -10.63 -14.03 -9.35
CA PHE A 187 -11.13 -12.75 -8.85
C PHE A 187 -12.49 -12.94 -8.19
N ASP A 188 -12.78 -12.16 -7.15
CA ASP A 188 -14.11 -12.10 -6.54
C ASP A 188 -15.12 -11.53 -7.55
N LEU A 189 -16.39 -11.90 -7.45
CA LEU A 189 -17.42 -11.49 -8.41
C LEU A 189 -17.87 -10.02 -8.24
N ILE A 190 -17.78 -9.50 -7.02
CA ILE A 190 -18.27 -8.16 -6.62
C ILE A 190 -17.79 -7.03 -7.55
N PRO A 191 -16.50 -6.96 -7.96
CA PRO A 191 -16.00 -5.92 -8.87
C PRO A 191 -16.56 -5.98 -10.31
N PHE A 192 -17.22 -7.07 -10.69
CA PHE A 192 -17.74 -7.29 -12.05
C PHE A 192 -19.24 -7.03 -12.17
N THR A 193 -19.96 -7.10 -11.05
CA THR A 193 -21.40 -6.88 -10.97
C THR A 193 -21.77 -5.54 -11.61
N ASP A 194 -22.76 -5.55 -12.52
CA ASP A 194 -23.34 -4.39 -13.22
C ASP A 194 -22.50 -3.72 -14.33
N TYR A 195 -21.20 -4.02 -14.46
CA TYR A 195 -20.31 -3.34 -15.42
C TYR A 195 -19.72 -4.26 -16.49
N ILE A 196 -19.61 -5.56 -16.23
CA ILE A 196 -18.95 -6.53 -17.11
C ILE A 196 -19.93 -7.61 -17.56
N SER A 197 -19.84 -8.00 -18.83
CA SER A 197 -20.55 -9.16 -19.37
C SER A 197 -19.90 -10.44 -18.84
N LEU A 198 -20.47 -10.99 -17.77
CA LEU A 198 -20.02 -12.22 -17.13
C LEU A 198 -20.46 -13.43 -17.95
N GLU A 199 -19.78 -13.68 -19.08
CA GLU A 199 -19.97 -14.86 -19.91
C GLU A 199 -18.64 -15.61 -20.07
N VAL A 200 -18.68 -16.95 -20.03
CA VAL A 200 -17.49 -17.76 -20.33
C VAL A 200 -17.08 -17.52 -21.78
N GLY A 201 -15.80 -17.23 -21.98
CA GLY A 201 -15.21 -16.82 -23.25
C GLY A 201 -15.34 -15.33 -23.54
N ALA A 202 -15.88 -14.52 -22.62
CA ALA A 202 -15.81 -13.06 -22.75
C ALA A 202 -14.38 -12.57 -22.55
N ILE A 203 -13.99 -11.56 -23.34
CA ILE A 203 -12.70 -10.89 -23.20
C ILE A 203 -12.88 -9.61 -22.40
N ILE A 204 -12.01 -9.43 -21.42
CA ILE A 204 -11.96 -8.24 -20.59
C ILE A 204 -10.57 -7.61 -20.67
N LEU A 205 -10.52 -6.29 -20.62
CA LEU A 205 -9.30 -5.56 -20.36
C LEU A 205 -9.15 -5.41 -18.84
N ILE A 206 -7.98 -5.79 -18.32
CA ILE A 206 -7.64 -5.69 -16.91
C ILE A 206 -6.55 -4.64 -16.78
N ARG A 207 -6.86 -3.56 -16.07
CA ARG A 207 -5.88 -2.56 -15.65
C ARG A 207 -5.50 -2.83 -14.20
N SER A 208 -4.22 -3.08 -13.98
CA SER A 208 -3.63 -3.34 -12.67
C SER A 208 -2.76 -2.16 -12.27
N THR A 209 -3.27 -1.32 -11.37
CA THR A 209 -2.52 -0.22 -10.78
C THR A 209 -1.87 -0.69 -9.49
N THR A 210 -0.54 -0.80 -9.49
CA THR A 210 0.23 -1.13 -8.28
C THR A 210 0.68 0.16 -7.61
N LYS A 211 0.11 0.41 -6.42
CA LYS A 211 0.58 1.42 -5.46
C LYS A 211 1.38 0.70 -4.34
N PRO A 212 2.16 1.39 -3.50
CA PRO A 212 2.74 0.71 -2.34
C PRO A 212 1.62 0.13 -1.44
N GLY A 213 1.78 -1.12 -0.99
CA GLY A 213 0.83 -1.78 -0.07
C GLY A 213 -0.56 -2.08 -0.65
N SER A 214 -0.81 -1.80 -1.93
CA SER A 214 -2.10 -2.10 -2.55
C SER A 214 -1.97 -2.31 -4.04
N ARG A 215 -2.82 -3.19 -4.57
CA ARG A 215 -2.99 -3.33 -6.02
C ARG A 215 -4.47 -3.18 -6.30
N LEU A 216 -4.79 -2.20 -7.13
CA LEU A 216 -6.14 -1.97 -7.62
C LEU A 216 -6.27 -2.65 -8.99
N PHE A 217 -7.35 -3.40 -9.16
CA PHE A 217 -7.74 -3.97 -10.45
C PHE A 217 -9.01 -3.28 -10.93
N GLU A 218 -8.97 -2.80 -12.16
CA GLU A 218 -10.12 -2.26 -12.87
C GLU A 218 -10.38 -3.16 -14.09
N PHE A 219 -11.65 -3.41 -14.35
CA PHE A 219 -12.11 -4.32 -15.40
C PHE A 219 -12.95 -3.55 -16.41
N PHE A 220 -12.74 -3.81 -17.69
CA PHE A 220 -13.49 -3.19 -18.77
C PHE A 220 -13.94 -4.27 -19.77
N ASN A 221 -15.17 -4.15 -20.29
CA ASN A 221 -15.60 -5.01 -21.40
C ASN A 221 -14.75 -4.67 -22.63
N GLU A 222 -14.27 -5.71 -23.30
CA GLU A 222 -13.53 -5.56 -24.54
C GLU A 222 -14.26 -6.26 -25.69
N SER A 223 -14.00 -5.85 -26.93
CA SER A 223 -14.60 -6.49 -28.09
C SER A 223 -14.09 -7.92 -28.32
N ASN A 224 -14.94 -8.73 -28.96
CA ASN A 224 -14.66 -10.13 -29.27
C ASN A 224 -13.55 -10.35 -30.34
N ASP A 225 -13.05 -9.28 -30.95
CA ASP A 225 -11.95 -9.33 -31.93
C ASP A 225 -10.62 -9.81 -31.32
N LYS A 226 -10.46 -9.67 -30.00
CA LYS A 226 -9.28 -10.13 -29.25
C LYS A 226 -9.28 -11.62 -28.90
N LYS A 227 -10.34 -12.37 -29.23
CA LYS A 227 -10.40 -13.82 -28.97
C LYS A 227 -9.28 -14.62 -29.62
N GLU A 228 -8.77 -14.15 -30.77
CA GLU A 228 -7.63 -14.79 -31.45
C GLU A 228 -6.38 -14.84 -30.57
N LEU A 229 -6.21 -13.89 -29.64
CA LEU A 229 -5.09 -13.87 -28.69
C LEU A 229 -5.11 -15.04 -27.71
N PHE A 230 -6.25 -15.69 -27.49
CA PHE A 230 -6.38 -16.79 -26.54
C PHE A 230 -6.53 -18.16 -27.20
N LYS A 231 -6.51 -18.21 -28.54
CA LYS A 231 -6.50 -19.48 -29.27
C LYS A 231 -5.17 -20.19 -29.03
N LYS A 232 -5.24 -21.35 -28.37
CA LYS A 232 -4.08 -22.23 -28.25
C LYS A 232 -3.64 -22.65 -29.66
N PRO A 233 -2.33 -22.60 -29.98
CA PRO A 233 -1.84 -23.21 -31.19
C PRO A 233 -2.27 -24.67 -31.22
N ASN A 234 -2.83 -25.13 -32.33
CA ASN A 234 -3.07 -26.54 -32.51
C ASN A 234 -1.72 -27.21 -32.79
N TYR A 235 -1.02 -27.62 -31.72
CA TYR A 235 0.26 -28.32 -31.82
C TYR A 235 0.15 -29.68 -32.54
N PHE A 236 -1.08 -30.13 -32.83
CA PHE A 236 -1.38 -31.36 -33.55
C PHE A 236 -1.94 -31.12 -34.96
N GLU A 237 -2.01 -29.87 -35.42
CA GLU A 237 -2.46 -29.55 -36.77
C GLU A 237 -1.53 -30.19 -37.80
N GLY A 238 -2.06 -31.06 -38.66
CA GLY A 238 -1.28 -31.84 -39.63
C GLY A 238 -0.71 -33.17 -39.10
N LEU A 239 -0.92 -33.51 -37.83
CA LEU A 239 -0.60 -34.83 -37.27
C LEU A 239 -1.74 -35.84 -37.38
N ASP A 240 -2.87 -35.46 -38.00
CA ASP A 240 -4.07 -36.29 -38.20
C ASP A 240 -3.80 -37.61 -38.94
N ASN A 241 -2.71 -37.66 -39.74
CA ASN A 241 -2.25 -38.84 -40.47
C ASN A 241 -0.95 -39.45 -39.91
N SER A 242 -0.50 -39.03 -38.72
CA SER A 242 0.71 -39.58 -38.13
C SER A 242 0.44 -40.96 -37.53
N ARG A 243 1.41 -41.88 -37.67
CA ARG A 243 1.31 -43.27 -37.18
C ARG A 243 1.00 -43.38 -35.68
N PHE A 244 1.26 -42.32 -34.91
CA PHE A 244 0.98 -42.26 -33.48
C PHE A 244 -0.51 -42.30 -33.12
N PHE A 245 -1.42 -41.89 -34.02
CA PHE A 245 -2.87 -41.85 -33.77
C PHE A 245 -3.67 -42.88 -34.58
N THR A 246 -3.01 -43.71 -35.39
CA THR A 246 -3.67 -44.64 -36.33
C THR A 246 -3.49 -46.13 -36.01
N GLU A 247 -2.81 -46.50 -34.93
CA GLU A 247 -2.80 -47.90 -34.48
C GLU A 247 -4.02 -48.20 -33.58
N LYS A 248 -4.89 -49.07 -34.11
CA LYS A 248 -5.99 -49.75 -33.39
C LYS A 248 -5.46 -50.86 -32.51
#